data_AF-A0A0G2AB76-F1
#
_entry.id   AF-A0A0G2AB76-F1
#
_cell.length_a   1.000
_cell.length_b   1.000
_cell.length_c   1.000
_cell.angle_alpha   90.00
_cell.angle_beta   90.00
_cell.angle_gamma   90.00
#
_symmetry.space_group_name_H-M   'P 1'
#
loop_
_entity.id
_entity.type
_entity.pdbx_description
1 polymer ?
#
loop_
_entity_poly.entity_id
_entity_poly.type
_entity_poly.pdbx_seq_one_letter_code
_entity_poly.pdbx_strand_id
1 'polypeptide(L)'
;MGFFGKIFGNKEEADYQATVAPVFDSFMAEINDPFNGLVAVESENKEVRDFFKTILDATERSLRGILYMAPEEFRFKKTITKEEVDSWFRKVSLALVAYSYYFFSVEEQSSLGQSSFRMYWQRMFDSYNKIFSENITIDDVNHYAAGLKEDGEKGYSKSGNLEQALELMTKDYATIAIELLEKIWHEDTDQKVLSNLRKYKPGHGMENLDPKVKKVVFLGDRIWQAHRQIVQPFLPKLLTD
;
A
#
# COMPACT_ATOMS: atom_id res chain seq x y z
N MET A 1 -1.56 -26.85 4.99
CA MET A 1 -2.68 -26.96 4.02
C MET A 1 -4.02 -26.86 4.75
N GLY A 2 -4.42 -25.68 5.23
CA GLY A 2 -5.60 -25.55 6.09
C GLY A 2 -6.12 -24.12 6.13
N PHE A 3 -7.43 -23.97 6.25
CA PHE A 3 -8.26 -22.75 6.11
C PHE A 3 -8.54 -22.23 4.69
N PHE A 4 -7.55 -21.98 3.84
CA PHE A 4 -7.82 -21.37 2.52
C PHE A 4 -8.53 -22.29 1.52
N GLY A 5 -8.31 -23.61 1.58
CA GLY A 5 -8.91 -24.57 0.65
C GLY A 5 -10.43 -24.76 0.79
N LYS A 6 -11.08 -24.15 1.80
CA LYS A 6 -12.55 -24.24 2.01
C LYS A 6 -13.33 -23.04 1.46
N ILE A 7 -12.67 -21.93 1.15
CA ILE A 7 -13.34 -20.67 0.74
C ILE A 7 -13.46 -20.57 -0.79
N PHE A 8 -12.62 -21.31 -1.52
CA PHE A 8 -12.57 -21.27 -2.98
C PHE A 8 -13.13 -22.55 -3.58
N GLY A 9 -13.98 -22.43 -4.61
CA GLY A 9 -14.07 -23.50 -5.59
C GLY A 9 -12.73 -23.62 -6.32
N ASN A 10 -12.22 -24.84 -6.53
CA ASN A 10 -10.90 -25.07 -7.14
C ASN A 10 -10.66 -24.29 -8.43
N LYS A 11 -11.72 -23.95 -9.17
CA LYS A 11 -11.64 -23.19 -10.42
C LYS A 11 -11.35 -21.70 -10.22
N GLU A 12 -12.01 -21.01 -9.27
CA GLU A 12 -11.81 -19.57 -9.06
C GLU A 12 -10.41 -19.27 -8.52
N GLU A 13 -9.87 -20.13 -7.65
CA GLU A 13 -8.49 -20.04 -7.19
C GLU A 13 -7.49 -20.36 -8.32
N ALA A 14 -7.78 -21.35 -9.17
CA ALA A 14 -6.91 -21.65 -10.31
C ALA A 14 -6.85 -20.50 -11.31
N ASP A 15 -7.99 -19.88 -11.61
CA ASP A 15 -8.08 -18.72 -12.51
C ASP A 15 -7.35 -17.51 -11.91
N TYR A 16 -7.50 -17.26 -10.60
CA TYR A 16 -6.73 -16.24 -9.88
C TYR A 16 -5.23 -16.43 -10.02
N GLN A 17 -4.75 -17.64 -9.68
CA GLN A 17 -3.33 -17.97 -9.74
C GLN A 17 -2.81 -17.86 -11.18
N ALA A 18 -3.59 -18.25 -12.18
CA ALA A 18 -3.22 -18.14 -13.59
C ALA A 18 -3.06 -16.68 -14.07
N THR A 19 -3.73 -15.71 -13.44
CA THR A 19 -3.59 -14.29 -13.77
C THR A 19 -2.56 -13.58 -12.90
N VAL A 20 -2.58 -13.81 -11.58
CA VAL A 20 -1.76 -13.07 -10.61
C VAL A 20 -0.34 -13.61 -10.51
N ALA A 21 -0.18 -14.93 -10.43
CA ALA A 21 1.14 -15.53 -10.22
C ALA A 21 2.14 -15.12 -11.31
N PRO A 22 1.82 -15.12 -12.62
CA PRO A 22 2.77 -14.69 -13.64
C PRO A 22 3.22 -13.24 -13.49
N VAL A 23 2.32 -12.33 -13.06
CA VAL A 23 2.65 -10.92 -12.85
C VAL A 23 3.52 -10.75 -11.61
N PHE A 24 3.13 -11.40 -10.50
CA PHE A 24 3.90 -11.42 -9.26
C PHE A 24 5.31 -12.00 -9.46
N ASP A 25 5.41 -13.15 -10.12
CA ASP A 25 6.67 -13.83 -10.41
C ASP A 25 7.58 -12.97 -11.30
N SER A 26 7.01 -12.22 -12.24
CA SER A 26 7.77 -11.26 -13.06
C SER A 26 8.42 -10.19 -12.18
N PHE A 27 7.70 -9.58 -11.25
CA PHE A 27 8.27 -8.59 -10.33
C PHE A 27 9.30 -9.21 -9.38
N MET A 28 9.04 -10.42 -8.89
CA MET A 28 9.99 -11.14 -8.05
C MET A 28 11.28 -11.49 -8.80
N ALA A 29 11.21 -11.79 -10.10
CA ALA A 29 12.38 -11.98 -10.94
C ALA A 29 13.20 -10.69 -11.08
N GLU A 30 12.54 -9.55 -11.35
CA GLU A 30 13.18 -8.23 -11.42
C GLU A 30 13.94 -7.87 -10.13
N ILE A 31 13.38 -8.20 -8.96
CA ILE A 31 13.99 -7.97 -7.65
C ILE A 31 15.21 -8.86 -7.40
N ASN A 32 15.20 -10.08 -7.93
CA ASN A 32 16.26 -11.06 -7.74
C ASN A 32 17.34 -11.00 -8.82
N ASP A 33 17.16 -10.21 -9.88
CA ASP A 33 18.15 -10.10 -10.95
C ASP A 33 19.41 -9.34 -10.45
N PRO A 34 20.58 -10.02 -10.42
CA PRO A 34 21.83 -9.42 -9.96
C PRO A 34 22.32 -8.27 -10.85
N PHE A 35 21.86 -8.19 -12.09
CA PHE A 35 22.19 -7.11 -13.02
C PHE A 35 21.23 -5.92 -12.87
N ASN A 36 20.18 -6.06 -12.06
CA ASN A 36 19.19 -5.01 -11.87
C ASN A 36 19.62 -3.89 -10.90
N GLY A 37 20.92 -3.72 -10.62
CA GLY A 37 21.45 -2.58 -9.84
C GLY A 37 21.13 -2.62 -8.34
N LEU A 38 20.16 -3.43 -7.92
CA LEU A 38 19.83 -3.80 -6.54
C LEU A 38 20.93 -4.63 -5.84
N VAL A 39 22.08 -4.88 -6.47
CA VAL A 39 23.16 -5.73 -5.91
C VAL A 39 24.51 -4.98 -5.90
N ALA A 40 24.50 -3.65 -6.01
CA ALA A 40 25.70 -2.84 -5.78
C ALA A 40 26.02 -2.78 -4.26
N VAL A 41 26.84 -3.73 -3.78
CA VAL A 41 27.08 -4.10 -2.37
C VAL A 41 25.97 -5.02 -1.83
N GLU A 42 26.28 -6.31 -1.77
CA GLU A 42 25.32 -7.41 -1.49
C GLU A 42 24.63 -7.29 -0.12
N SER A 43 25.30 -6.69 0.88
CA SER A 43 24.72 -6.44 2.20
C SER A 43 23.82 -5.22 2.25
N GLU A 44 24.26 -4.07 1.69
CA GLU A 44 23.53 -2.80 1.80
C GLU A 44 22.23 -2.75 0.99
N ASN A 45 22.12 -3.51 -0.11
CA ASN A 45 20.88 -3.57 -0.89
C ASN A 45 20.01 -4.78 -0.57
N LYS A 46 20.52 -5.76 0.21
CA LYS A 46 19.71 -6.88 0.68
C LYS A 46 18.52 -6.39 1.50
N GLU A 47 18.70 -5.36 2.31
CA GLU A 47 17.63 -4.75 3.11
C GLU A 47 16.52 -4.18 2.22
N VAL A 48 16.88 -3.32 1.25
CA VAL A 48 15.92 -2.74 0.29
C VAL A 48 15.18 -3.84 -0.46
N ARG A 49 15.91 -4.86 -0.91
CA ARG A 49 15.35 -6.02 -1.62
C ARG A 49 14.36 -6.80 -0.75
N ASP A 50 14.75 -7.15 0.47
CA ASP A 50 13.95 -7.96 1.39
C ASP A 50 12.72 -7.17 1.86
N PHE A 51 12.87 -5.86 2.05
CA PHE A 51 11.75 -4.96 2.33
C PHE A 51 10.77 -4.88 1.16
N PHE A 52 11.26 -4.75 -0.08
CA PHE A 52 10.38 -4.70 -1.24
C PHE A 52 9.63 -6.01 -1.50
N LYS A 53 10.26 -7.17 -1.25
CA LYS A 53 9.57 -8.47 -1.25
C LYS A 53 8.39 -8.48 -0.27
N THR A 54 8.60 -7.93 0.93
CA THR A 54 7.55 -7.80 1.94
C THR A 54 6.41 -6.90 1.47
N ILE A 55 6.73 -5.81 0.75
CA ILE A 55 5.73 -4.92 0.13
C ILE A 55 4.93 -5.64 -0.95
N LEU A 56 5.58 -6.40 -1.84
CA LEU A 56 4.88 -7.16 -2.88
C LEU A 56 3.99 -8.25 -2.28
N ASP A 57 4.45 -8.96 -1.25
CA ASP A 57 3.64 -9.94 -0.53
C ASP A 57 2.39 -9.30 0.10
N ALA A 58 2.54 -8.12 0.73
CA ALA A 58 1.41 -7.39 1.29
C ALA A 58 0.43 -6.91 0.18
N THR A 59 0.97 -6.54 -0.97
CA THR A 59 0.20 -6.11 -2.15
C THR A 59 -0.61 -7.26 -2.75
N GLU A 60 -0.03 -8.45 -2.92
CA GLU A 60 -0.75 -9.65 -3.38
C GLU A 60 -1.86 -10.04 -2.40
N ARG A 61 -1.52 -10.13 -1.11
CA ARG A 61 -2.46 -10.57 -0.08
C ARG A 61 -3.64 -9.62 0.07
N SER A 62 -3.41 -8.33 -0.07
CA SER A 62 -4.49 -7.34 -0.06
C SER A 62 -5.39 -7.48 -1.28
N LEU A 63 -4.86 -7.67 -2.49
CA LEU A 63 -5.67 -7.94 -3.69
C LEU A 63 -6.56 -9.17 -3.49
N ARG A 64 -5.96 -10.27 -3.01
CA ARG A 64 -6.68 -11.51 -2.73
C ARG A 64 -7.79 -11.29 -1.71
N GLY A 65 -7.51 -10.55 -0.63
CA GLY A 65 -8.50 -10.19 0.37
C GLY A 65 -9.68 -9.42 -0.22
N ILE A 66 -9.42 -8.47 -1.13
CA ILE A 66 -10.47 -7.68 -1.79
C ILE A 66 -11.31 -8.50 -2.74
N LEU A 67 -10.71 -9.35 -3.59
CA LEU A 67 -11.46 -10.09 -4.60
C LEU A 67 -12.33 -11.21 -4.03
N TYR A 68 -11.90 -11.83 -2.93
CA TYR A 68 -12.50 -13.08 -2.44
C TYR A 68 -13.05 -13.03 -1.03
N MET A 69 -12.61 -12.07 -0.22
CA MET A 69 -13.02 -11.96 1.19
C MET A 69 -13.78 -10.68 1.49
N ALA A 70 -13.92 -9.77 0.53
CA ALA A 70 -14.70 -8.57 0.72
C ALA A 70 -16.20 -8.90 0.81
N PRO A 71 -16.97 -8.16 1.63
CA PRO A 71 -18.42 -8.27 1.69
C PRO A 71 -19.07 -8.18 0.29
N GLU A 72 -20.04 -9.07 0.02
CA GLU A 72 -20.73 -9.14 -1.28
C GLU A 72 -21.40 -7.81 -1.66
N GLU A 73 -21.84 -7.04 -0.66
CA GLU A 73 -22.45 -5.71 -0.87
C GLU A 73 -21.53 -4.71 -1.59
N PHE A 74 -20.20 -4.87 -1.48
CA PHE A 74 -19.25 -4.02 -2.20
C PHE A 74 -19.03 -4.43 -3.65
N ARG A 75 -19.47 -5.62 -4.06
CA ARG A 75 -19.42 -6.10 -5.46
C ARG A 75 -18.03 -6.01 -6.09
N PHE A 76 -16.99 -6.38 -5.34
CA PHE A 76 -15.62 -6.47 -5.87
C PHE A 76 -15.38 -7.70 -6.75
N LYS A 77 -16.27 -8.71 -6.68
CA LYS A 77 -16.14 -9.97 -7.41
C LYS A 77 -16.17 -9.73 -8.93
N LYS A 78 -15.00 -9.85 -9.57
CA LYS A 78 -14.80 -9.86 -11.02
C LYS A 78 -13.58 -10.70 -11.37
N THR A 79 -13.50 -11.14 -12.61
CA THR A 79 -12.22 -11.61 -13.18
C THR A 79 -11.37 -10.38 -13.47
N ILE A 80 -10.22 -10.28 -12.83
CA ILE A 80 -9.27 -9.20 -13.09
C ILE A 80 -8.36 -9.55 -14.27
N THR A 81 -7.95 -8.56 -15.05
CA THR A 81 -7.00 -8.76 -16.14
C THR A 81 -5.55 -8.67 -15.66
N LYS A 82 -4.58 -9.07 -16.49
CA LYS A 82 -3.16 -8.93 -16.16
C LYS A 82 -2.75 -7.47 -15.98
N GLU A 83 -3.31 -6.58 -16.79
CA GLU A 83 -3.07 -5.14 -16.74
C GLU A 83 -3.64 -4.53 -15.45
N GLU A 84 -4.80 -5.00 -14.99
CA GLU A 84 -5.38 -4.60 -13.72
C GLU A 84 -4.57 -5.10 -12.52
N VAL A 85 -4.03 -6.31 -12.60
CA VAL A 85 -3.08 -6.85 -11.61
C VAL A 85 -1.81 -6.01 -11.57
N ASP A 86 -1.19 -5.74 -12.72
CA ASP A 86 0.01 -4.90 -12.83
C ASP A 86 -0.24 -3.50 -12.25
N SER A 87 -1.36 -2.87 -12.60
CA SER A 87 -1.80 -1.59 -12.04
C SER A 87 -1.98 -1.64 -10.52
N TRP A 88 -2.62 -2.70 -9.99
CA TRP A 88 -2.73 -2.92 -8.55
C TRP A 88 -1.36 -2.99 -7.89
N PHE A 89 -0.45 -3.80 -8.43
CA PHE A 89 0.89 -3.97 -7.86
C PHE A 89 1.65 -2.65 -7.82
N ARG A 90 1.66 -1.88 -8.91
CA ARG A 90 2.29 -0.56 -8.96
C ARG A 90 1.71 0.37 -7.89
N LYS A 91 0.40 0.59 -7.92
CA LYS A 91 -0.24 1.62 -7.08
C LYS A 91 -0.25 1.29 -5.60
N VAL A 92 -0.56 0.04 -5.25
CA VAL A 92 -0.60 -0.37 -3.85
C VAL A 92 0.79 -0.46 -3.26
N SER A 93 1.78 -1.00 -3.98
CA SER A 93 3.15 -1.03 -3.46
C SER A 93 3.70 0.39 -3.23
N LEU A 94 3.40 1.35 -4.11
CA LEU A 94 3.78 2.76 -3.92
C LEU A 94 3.15 3.36 -2.66
N ALA A 95 1.85 3.12 -2.44
CA ALA A 95 1.18 3.57 -1.22
C ALA A 95 1.82 2.96 0.03
N LEU A 96 2.16 1.67 0.00
CA LEU A 96 2.85 0.98 1.12
C LEU A 96 4.27 1.52 1.35
N VAL A 97 5.01 1.84 0.29
CA VAL A 97 6.30 2.55 0.35
C VAL A 97 6.11 3.92 1.01
N ALA A 98 5.11 4.69 0.58
CA ALA A 98 4.85 6.03 1.08
C ALA A 98 4.46 6.03 2.56
N TYR A 99 3.58 5.12 2.98
CA TYR A 99 3.26 4.96 4.40
C TYR A 99 4.53 4.64 5.19
N SER A 100 5.33 3.69 4.71
CA SER A 100 6.56 3.29 5.38
C SER A 100 7.58 4.42 5.53
N TYR A 101 7.71 5.27 4.50
CA TYR A 101 8.56 6.46 4.54
C TYR A 101 8.18 7.40 5.67
N TYR A 102 6.88 7.64 5.89
CA TYR A 102 6.39 8.55 6.93
C TYR A 102 6.21 7.93 8.32
N PHE A 103 6.01 6.61 8.41
CA PHE A 103 6.09 5.90 9.70
C PHE A 103 7.51 5.88 10.26
N PHE A 104 8.49 6.10 9.40
CA PHE A 104 9.89 6.21 9.79
C PHE A 104 10.22 7.67 10.14
N SER A 105 10.19 8.00 11.43
CA SER A 105 10.56 9.33 11.93
C SER A 105 12.04 9.38 12.33
N VAL A 106 12.80 10.28 11.69
CA VAL A 106 14.25 10.47 11.90
C VAL A 106 14.56 11.74 12.68
N GLU A 107 13.53 12.52 13.03
CA GLU A 107 13.70 13.87 13.57
C GLU A 107 14.40 13.88 14.94
N GLU A 108 14.55 12.72 15.58
CA GLU A 108 15.26 12.52 16.85
C GLU A 108 16.65 11.86 16.68
N GLN A 109 17.12 11.60 15.45
CA GLN A 109 18.41 10.94 15.20
C GLN A 109 19.56 11.92 14.91
N SER A 110 20.80 11.44 15.09
CA SER A 110 22.02 12.16 14.75
C SER A 110 22.09 12.53 13.26
N SER A 111 22.96 13.48 12.90
CA SER A 111 23.19 13.86 11.48
C SER A 111 23.59 12.66 10.60
N LEU A 112 24.33 11.70 11.16
CA LEU A 112 24.66 10.43 10.51
C LEU A 112 23.41 9.60 10.25
N GLY A 113 22.51 9.44 11.24
CA GLY A 113 21.24 8.72 11.07
C GLY A 113 20.33 9.37 10.01
N GLN A 114 20.28 10.70 9.96
CA GLN A 114 19.55 11.43 8.92
C GLN A 114 20.13 11.21 7.51
N SER A 115 21.45 11.15 7.38
CA SER A 115 22.10 10.86 6.10
C SER A 115 21.81 9.43 5.63
N SER A 116 21.93 8.44 6.52
CA SER A 116 21.65 7.04 6.20
C SER A 116 20.19 6.83 5.79
N PHE A 117 19.24 7.47 6.48
CA PHE A 117 17.83 7.45 6.10
C PHE A 117 17.59 7.96 4.69
N ARG A 118 18.13 9.14 4.34
CA ARG A 118 17.93 9.72 3.00
C ARG A 118 18.49 8.82 1.92
N MET A 119 19.67 8.25 2.14
CA MET A 119 20.28 7.30 1.22
C MET A 119 19.43 6.04 1.05
N TYR A 120 18.93 5.46 2.15
CA TYR A 120 18.07 4.28 2.11
C TYR A 120 16.80 4.53 1.29
N TRP A 121 16.08 5.61 1.54
CA TRP A 121 14.84 5.90 0.83
C TRP A 121 15.03 6.33 -0.61
N GLN A 122 16.12 7.03 -0.92
CA GLN A 122 16.48 7.29 -2.32
C GLN A 122 16.69 5.97 -3.07
N ARG A 123 17.46 5.03 -2.50
CA ARG A 123 17.65 3.69 -3.08
C ARG A 123 16.32 2.95 -3.20
N MET A 124 15.42 3.09 -2.23
CA MET A 124 14.10 2.48 -2.28
C MET A 124 13.27 3.03 -3.47
N PHE A 125 13.26 4.35 -3.67
CA PHE A 125 12.55 4.99 -4.78
C PHE A 125 13.16 4.65 -6.13
N ASP A 126 14.49 4.65 -6.23
CA ASP A 126 15.21 4.26 -7.45
C ASP A 126 14.90 2.79 -7.83
N SER A 127 14.84 1.92 -6.83
CA SER A 127 14.49 0.50 -7.00
C SER A 127 13.05 0.33 -7.46
N TYR A 128 12.11 1.04 -6.84
CA TYR A 128 10.71 1.05 -7.27
C TYR A 128 10.59 1.47 -8.74
N ASN A 129 11.23 2.60 -9.09
CA ASN A 129 11.24 3.12 -10.45
C ASN A 129 11.79 2.13 -11.45
N LYS A 130 12.83 1.38 -11.07
CA LYS A 130 13.40 0.37 -11.94
C LYS A 130 12.48 -0.82 -12.14
N ILE A 131 12.01 -1.43 -11.06
CA ILE A 131 11.17 -2.64 -11.08
C ILE A 131 9.89 -2.39 -11.87
N PHE A 132 9.26 -1.24 -11.65
CA PHE A 132 8.03 -0.90 -12.35
C PHE A 132 8.26 -0.12 -13.64
N SER A 133 9.49 0.28 -13.97
CA SER A 133 9.76 1.21 -15.09
C SER A 133 8.92 2.49 -14.98
N GLU A 134 8.90 3.07 -13.78
CA GLU A 134 8.22 4.31 -13.42
C GLU A 134 9.24 5.44 -13.23
N ASN A 135 8.74 6.66 -13.03
CA ASN A 135 9.56 7.80 -12.65
C ASN A 135 8.89 8.59 -11.51
N ILE A 136 8.60 7.88 -10.41
CA ILE A 136 8.08 8.47 -9.20
C ILE A 136 9.08 9.43 -8.60
N THR A 137 8.53 10.47 -7.98
CA THR A 137 9.25 11.49 -7.25
C THR A 137 8.77 11.53 -5.81
N ILE A 138 9.41 12.36 -4.98
CA ILE A 138 8.94 12.60 -3.62
C ILE A 138 7.53 13.20 -3.61
N ASP A 139 7.10 13.91 -4.66
CA ASP A 139 5.76 14.47 -4.72
C ASP A 139 4.69 13.38 -4.85
N ASP A 140 4.99 12.29 -5.57
CA ASP A 140 4.12 11.11 -5.65
C ASP A 140 4.01 10.41 -4.28
N VAL A 141 5.14 10.29 -3.57
CA VAL A 141 5.17 9.75 -2.20
C VAL A 141 4.34 10.63 -1.25
N ASN A 142 4.52 11.94 -1.32
CA ASN A 142 3.76 12.92 -0.55
C ASN A 142 2.26 12.88 -0.88
N HIS A 143 1.90 12.58 -2.13
CA HIS A 143 0.51 12.47 -2.54
C HIS A 143 -0.20 11.31 -1.85
N TYR A 144 0.42 10.13 -1.80
CA TYR A 144 -0.19 8.94 -1.17
C TYR A 144 -0.18 8.99 0.36
N ALA A 145 0.69 9.79 0.97
CA ALA A 145 0.85 9.88 2.42
C ALA A 145 0.77 11.33 2.95
N ALA A 146 -0.08 12.16 2.33
CA ALA A 146 -0.20 13.58 2.64
C ALA A 146 -0.68 13.84 4.08
N GLY A 147 -1.55 12.98 4.60
CA GLY A 147 -2.06 12.99 5.96
C GLY A 147 -1.00 12.61 6.98
N LEU A 148 -0.26 11.53 6.73
CA LEU A 148 0.88 11.13 7.56
C LEU A 148 1.98 12.19 7.58
N LYS A 149 2.26 12.82 6.43
CA LYS A 149 3.17 13.97 6.36
C LYS A 149 2.72 15.10 7.29
N GLU A 150 1.45 15.48 7.19
CA GLU A 150 0.88 16.55 8.02
C GLU A 150 0.87 16.18 9.51
N ASP A 151 0.57 14.92 9.86
CA ASP A 151 0.63 14.43 11.23
C ASP A 151 2.07 14.46 11.78
N GLY A 152 3.06 14.10 10.95
CA GLY A 152 4.48 14.22 11.30
C GLY A 152 4.88 15.66 11.61
N GLU A 153 4.47 16.61 10.77
CA GLU A 153 4.79 18.04 10.91
C GLU A 153 4.07 18.70 12.11
N LYS A 154 2.84 18.28 12.42
CA LYS A 154 1.99 18.92 13.44
C LYS A 154 1.90 18.14 14.75
N GLY A 155 2.29 16.86 14.76
CA GLY A 155 2.34 15.99 15.93
C GLY A 155 0.96 15.68 16.53
N TYR A 156 -0.10 15.52 15.73
CA TYR A 156 -1.44 15.28 16.29
C TYR A 156 -1.55 13.93 17.00
N SER A 157 -0.97 12.88 16.42
CA SER A 157 -0.87 11.56 17.04
C SER A 157 -0.10 11.60 18.37
N LYS A 158 1.03 12.31 18.41
CA LYS A 158 1.87 12.47 19.62
C LYS A 158 1.20 13.33 20.71
N SER A 159 0.41 14.33 20.32
CA SER A 159 -0.28 15.25 21.24
C SER A 159 -1.62 14.72 21.78
N GLY A 160 -2.03 13.52 21.35
CA GLY A 160 -3.29 12.89 21.79
C GLY A 160 -4.54 13.37 21.04
N ASN A 161 -4.39 14.17 19.97
CA ASN A 161 -5.50 14.54 19.10
C ASN A 161 -5.81 13.41 18.09
N LEU A 162 -6.38 12.33 18.63
CA LEU A 162 -6.68 11.13 17.87
C LEU A 162 -7.69 11.36 16.75
N GLU A 163 -8.66 12.26 16.93
CA GLU A 163 -9.66 12.58 15.89
C GLU A 163 -8.98 13.14 14.64
N GLN A 164 -8.08 14.11 14.81
CA GLN A 164 -7.34 14.70 13.70
C GLN A 164 -6.37 13.72 13.05
N ALA A 165 -5.63 12.93 13.85
CA ALA A 165 -4.71 11.94 13.32
C ALA A 165 -5.43 10.87 12.48
N LEU A 166 -6.62 10.44 12.92
CA LEU A 166 -7.44 9.50 12.16
C LEU A 166 -8.01 10.13 10.88
N GLU A 167 -8.46 11.39 10.92
CA GLU A 167 -8.94 12.08 9.71
C GLU A 167 -7.84 12.16 8.63
N LEU A 168 -6.61 12.47 9.04
CA LEU A 168 -5.45 12.51 8.16
C LEU A 168 -5.11 11.12 7.59
N MET A 169 -5.17 10.07 8.41
CA MET A 169 -5.02 8.69 7.94
C MET A 169 -6.10 8.31 6.92
N THR A 170 -7.35 8.73 7.16
CA THR A 170 -8.47 8.49 6.23
C THR A 170 -8.28 9.15 4.89
N LYS A 171 -7.74 10.36 4.87
CA LYS A 171 -7.38 11.04 3.64
C LYS A 171 -6.41 10.21 2.80
N ASP A 172 -5.38 9.64 3.42
CA ASP A 172 -4.34 8.88 2.72
C ASP A 172 -4.85 7.59 2.10
N TYR A 173 -5.60 6.78 2.85
CA TYR A 173 -6.12 5.55 2.29
C TYR A 173 -7.26 5.81 1.28
N ALA A 174 -8.00 6.92 1.42
CA ALA A 174 -9.04 7.29 0.46
C ALA A 174 -8.44 7.64 -0.90
N THR A 175 -7.28 8.32 -0.92
CA THR A 175 -6.53 8.64 -2.15
C THR A 175 -6.26 7.39 -2.99
N ILE A 176 -5.63 6.37 -2.41
CA ILE A 176 -5.33 5.13 -3.14
C ILE A 176 -6.61 4.35 -3.49
N ALA A 177 -7.59 4.30 -2.59
CA ALA A 177 -8.82 3.56 -2.84
C ALA A 177 -9.63 4.12 -4.02
N ILE A 178 -9.74 5.45 -4.14
CA ILE A 178 -10.43 6.10 -5.25
C ILE A 178 -9.74 5.77 -6.57
N GLU A 179 -8.42 5.92 -6.64
CA GLU A 179 -7.66 5.62 -7.86
C GLU A 179 -7.84 4.16 -8.31
N LEU A 180 -7.85 3.21 -7.36
CA LEU A 180 -8.05 1.80 -7.66
C LEU A 180 -9.49 1.49 -8.13
N LEU A 181 -10.49 2.12 -7.52
CA LEU A 181 -11.89 1.97 -7.94
C LEU A 181 -12.09 2.45 -9.38
N GLU A 182 -11.50 3.59 -9.74
CA GLU A 182 -11.58 4.13 -11.10
C GLU A 182 -10.82 3.26 -12.11
N LYS A 183 -9.61 2.80 -11.76
CA LYS A 183 -8.75 2.07 -12.70
C LYS A 183 -9.11 0.60 -12.89
N ILE A 184 -9.50 -0.09 -11.82
CA ILE A 184 -9.71 -1.54 -11.84
C ILE A 184 -11.20 -1.88 -11.87
N TRP A 185 -12.03 -1.16 -11.12
CA TRP A 185 -13.47 -1.43 -11.09
C TRP A 185 -14.28 -0.48 -11.98
N HIS A 186 -13.63 0.49 -12.63
CA HIS A 186 -14.26 1.49 -13.50
C HIS A 186 -15.43 2.21 -12.83
N GLU A 187 -15.30 2.45 -11.53
CA GLU A 187 -16.30 3.15 -10.74
C GLU A 187 -15.94 4.63 -10.64
N ASP A 188 -16.77 5.46 -11.28
CA ASP A 188 -16.64 6.91 -11.17
C ASP A 188 -16.95 7.39 -9.74
N THR A 189 -16.03 8.19 -9.20
CA THR A 189 -16.12 8.79 -7.87
C THR A 189 -16.55 10.24 -8.00
N ASP A 190 -17.85 10.47 -7.82
CA ASP A 190 -18.43 11.80 -7.95
C ASP A 190 -18.09 12.73 -6.76
N GLN A 191 -18.38 14.02 -6.93
CA GLN A 191 -18.19 15.03 -5.89
C GLN A 191 -19.00 14.73 -4.61
N LYS A 192 -20.10 13.99 -4.72
CA LYS A 192 -20.92 13.62 -3.55
C LYS A 192 -20.18 12.60 -2.69
N VAL A 193 -19.55 11.58 -3.28
CA VAL A 193 -18.69 10.61 -2.59
C VAL A 193 -17.54 11.33 -1.89
N LEU A 194 -16.84 12.23 -2.59
CA LEU A 194 -15.75 13.03 -2.01
C LEU A 194 -16.24 13.90 -0.84
N SER A 195 -17.40 14.55 -0.99
CA SER A 195 -17.99 15.37 0.08
C SER A 195 -18.40 14.57 1.31
N ASN A 196 -18.85 13.33 1.11
CA ASN A 196 -19.25 12.44 2.18
C ASN A 196 -18.04 11.82 2.90
N LEU A 197 -16.96 11.51 2.16
CA LEU A 197 -15.69 11.08 2.74
C LEU A 197 -15.10 12.14 3.67
N ARG A 198 -15.16 13.42 3.30
CA ARG A 198 -14.71 14.52 4.18
C ARG A 198 -15.54 14.68 5.45
N LYS A 199 -16.78 14.21 5.46
CA LYS A 199 -17.67 14.24 6.62
C LYS A 199 -17.57 12.96 7.47
N TYR A 200 -16.91 11.94 6.94
CA TYR A 200 -16.73 10.69 7.67
C TYR A 200 -15.77 10.92 8.82
N LYS A 201 -16.25 10.60 10.02
CA LYS A 201 -15.44 10.59 11.23
C LYS A 201 -14.98 9.16 11.51
N PRO A 202 -13.67 8.88 11.47
CA PRO A 202 -13.17 7.54 11.73
C PRO A 202 -13.51 7.10 13.16
N GLY A 203 -13.89 5.83 13.33
CA GLY A 203 -14.37 5.30 14.61
C GLY A 203 -15.88 5.36 14.80
N HIS A 204 -16.61 6.04 13.91
CA HIS A 204 -18.07 5.96 13.84
C HIS A 204 -18.52 4.86 12.87
N GLY A 205 -19.69 4.26 13.14
CA GLY A 205 -20.27 3.23 12.30
C GLY A 205 -20.48 3.71 10.85
N MET A 206 -20.11 2.87 9.89
CA MET A 206 -20.29 3.15 8.46
C MET A 206 -21.74 2.94 8.01
N GLU A 207 -22.66 2.58 8.90
CA GLU A 207 -24.02 2.10 8.61
C GLU A 207 -24.83 3.08 7.75
N ASN A 208 -24.70 4.39 8.01
CA ASN A 208 -25.46 5.45 7.32
C ASN A 208 -24.71 6.12 6.16
N LEU A 209 -23.52 5.63 5.81
CA LEU A 209 -22.76 6.16 4.68
C LEU A 209 -23.32 5.67 3.34
N ASP A 210 -23.14 6.48 2.30
CA ASP A 210 -23.39 6.06 0.93
C ASP A 210 -22.59 4.77 0.60
N PRO A 211 -23.17 3.78 -0.08
CA PRO A 211 -22.49 2.51 -0.38
C PRO A 211 -21.13 2.67 -1.07
N LYS A 212 -20.96 3.65 -1.97
CA LYS A 212 -19.67 3.91 -2.61
C LYS A 212 -18.65 4.47 -1.61
N VAL A 213 -19.08 5.32 -0.68
CA VAL A 213 -18.23 5.83 0.40
C VAL A 213 -17.75 4.68 1.30
N LYS A 214 -18.65 3.77 1.68
CA LYS A 214 -18.26 2.57 2.45
C LYS A 214 -17.23 1.73 1.71
N LYS A 215 -17.41 1.57 0.39
CA LYS A 215 -16.50 0.82 -0.45
C LYS A 215 -15.10 1.44 -0.53
N VAL A 216 -15.01 2.77 -0.70
CA VAL A 216 -13.74 3.52 -0.65
C VAL A 216 -13.05 3.30 0.69
N VAL A 217 -13.78 3.50 1.79
CA VAL A 217 -13.21 3.35 3.14
C VAL A 217 -12.75 1.92 3.39
N PHE A 218 -13.56 0.93 3.01
CA PHE A 218 -13.20 -0.48 3.15
C PHE A 218 -11.94 -0.83 2.37
N LEU A 219 -11.85 -0.43 1.09
CA LEU A 219 -10.70 -0.73 0.24
C LEU A 219 -9.41 -0.14 0.81
N GLY A 220 -9.46 1.15 1.17
CA GLY A 220 -8.31 1.85 1.75
C GLY A 220 -7.90 1.26 3.10
N ASP A 221 -8.84 1.02 4.01
CA ASP A 221 -8.56 0.43 5.31
C ASP A 221 -7.93 -0.97 5.20
N ARG A 222 -8.31 -1.77 4.19
CA ARG A 222 -7.66 -3.07 3.96
C ARG A 222 -6.20 -2.95 3.53
N ILE A 223 -5.88 -2.01 2.65
CA ILE A 223 -4.48 -1.73 2.25
C ILE A 223 -3.68 -1.22 3.45
N TRP A 224 -4.27 -0.32 4.22
CA TRP A 224 -3.68 0.20 5.46
C TRP A 224 -3.43 -0.90 6.50
N GLN A 225 -4.40 -1.80 6.71
CA GLN A 225 -4.24 -2.94 7.61
C GLN A 225 -3.13 -3.87 7.14
N ALA A 226 -3.00 -4.12 5.83
CA ALA A 226 -1.89 -4.89 5.28
C ALA A 226 -0.54 -4.22 5.58
N HIS A 227 -0.45 -2.89 5.47
CA HIS A 227 0.73 -2.14 5.91
C HIS A 227 1.05 -2.41 7.38
N ARG A 228 0.12 -2.12 8.30
CA ARG A 228 0.37 -2.25 9.74
C ARG A 228 0.68 -3.67 10.20
N GLN A 229 0.06 -4.67 9.58
CA GLN A 229 0.18 -6.07 10.00
C GLN A 229 1.39 -6.77 9.37
N ILE A 230 1.79 -6.36 8.16
CA ILE A 230 2.81 -7.07 7.38
C ILE A 230 4.03 -6.20 7.17
N VAL A 231 3.90 -4.96 6.70
CA VAL A 231 5.03 -4.12 6.29
C VAL A 231 5.66 -3.42 7.49
N GLN A 232 4.86 -2.71 8.29
CA GLN A 232 5.32 -1.93 9.45
C GLN A 232 6.19 -2.73 10.43
N PRO A 233 5.88 -4.00 10.78
CA PRO A 233 6.71 -4.78 11.71
C PRO A 233 8.14 -5.09 11.22
N PHE A 234 8.43 -4.88 9.93
CA PHE A 234 9.78 -5.05 9.38
C PHE A 234 10.60 -3.76 9.47
N LEU A 235 9.97 -2.60 9.64
CA LEU A 235 10.67 -1.32 9.74
C LEU A 235 11.69 -1.25 10.88
N PRO A 236 11.43 -1.81 12.09
CA PRO A 236 12.42 -1.78 13.16
C PRO A 236 13.70 -2.55 12.87
N LYS A 237 13.65 -3.55 11.98
CA LYS A 237 14.87 -4.30 11.57
C LYS A 237 15.77 -3.49 10.65
N LEU A 238 15.22 -2.46 10.00
CA LEU A 238 15.98 -1.47 9.23
C LEU A 238 16.63 -0.40 10.13
N LEU A 239 16.36 -0.40 11.45
CA LEU A 239 16.84 0.60 12.42
C LEU A 239 18.04 0.12 13.26
N THR A 240 18.40 -1.17 13.19
CA THR A 240 19.36 -1.79 14.12
C THR A 240 20.69 -2.20 13.51
N ASP A 241 20.81 -2.12 12.19
CA ASP A 241 22.05 -2.37 11.42
C ASP A 241 22.53 -1.04 10.77
#